data_AF-A0A917NKH3-F1
#
_entry.id   AF-A0A917NKH3-F1
#
_cell.length_a   1.000
_cell.length_b   1.000
_cell.length_c   1.000
_cell.angle_alpha   90.00
_cell.angle_beta   90.00
_cell.angle_gamma   90.00
#
_symmetry.space_group_name_H-M   'P 1'
#
loop_
_entity.id
_entity.type
_entity.pdbx_description
1 polymer ?
#
loop_
_entity_poly.entity_id
_entity_poly.type
_entity_poly.pdbx_seq_one_letter_code
_entity_poly.pdbx_strand_id
1 'polypeptide(L)'
;MIVWINGAFGAGKSTTARELVDLIPNSTLFDPEVISGTLTRLLPAKHLAEVGDVQDVPIWRRLVIDTAAAMLAELGGTVVVPMTLLRQDYRDEIFGGLAARRIGVRHLLLAPAETILRERIAGRDIPPDLLDGEIRVRQWSYDRIEPYRAALASWLTADAHLVDTSALTPYETAVRIAEAVGSGAAPVCDIVQTPEPTAETVASGVLLFDELDRVLLVDPTYKAGWEFPGGVVEPGEAPARAGMREVAEETGIRLDKVPRLLVVDWEPAAPPGYGGLRLLFDGGRFDSAEARSLVLPGPELRGWRFATEQEAAELLPPVRYERLRWALRARERGAALYLEAGAPMG
;
A
#
# COMPACT_ATOMS: atom_id res chain seq x y z
N MET A 1 -7.27 16.94 5.04
CA MET A 1 -7.38 15.46 4.99
C MET A 1 -7.81 15.03 3.60
N ILE A 2 -7.68 13.73 3.28
CA ILE A 2 -8.16 13.17 2.01
C ILE A 2 -9.46 12.40 2.26
N VAL A 3 -10.47 12.61 1.41
CA VAL A 3 -11.67 11.77 1.31
C VAL A 3 -11.58 11.02 -0.01
N TRP A 4 -11.21 9.74 0.05
CA TRP A 4 -11.06 8.89 -1.11
C TRP A 4 -12.37 8.18 -1.41
N ILE A 5 -12.97 8.43 -2.58
CA ILE A 5 -14.22 7.78 -3.02
C ILE A 5 -13.86 6.66 -3.99
N ASN A 6 -13.91 5.42 -3.51
CA ASN A 6 -13.70 4.19 -4.26
C ASN A 6 -15.04 3.53 -4.64
N GLY A 7 -15.00 2.52 -5.50
CA GLY A 7 -16.15 1.80 -6.04
C GLY A 7 -15.91 1.38 -7.47
N ALA A 8 -16.71 0.46 -7.99
CA ALA A 8 -16.59 -0.04 -9.35
C ALA A 8 -16.70 1.07 -10.42
N PHE A 9 -16.21 0.79 -11.63
CA PHE A 9 -16.48 1.65 -12.79
C PHE A 9 -17.99 1.73 -13.03
N GLY A 10 -18.53 2.94 -13.16
CA GLY A 10 -19.98 3.18 -13.25
C GLY A 10 -20.72 3.30 -11.90
N ALA A 11 -20.04 3.14 -10.75
CA ALA A 11 -20.67 3.27 -9.43
C ALA A 11 -21.07 4.72 -9.05
N GLY A 12 -20.74 5.73 -9.88
CA GLY A 12 -21.11 7.12 -9.64
C GLY A 12 -20.09 7.94 -8.84
N LYS A 13 -18.84 7.48 -8.72
CA LYS A 13 -17.77 8.14 -7.94
C LYS A 13 -17.57 9.61 -8.29
N SER A 14 -17.26 9.93 -9.56
CA SER A 14 -16.96 11.30 -9.98
C SER A 14 -18.17 12.22 -9.84
N THR A 15 -19.39 11.73 -10.08
CA THR A 15 -20.61 12.51 -9.88
C THR A 15 -20.85 12.78 -8.39
N THR A 16 -20.75 11.76 -7.56
CA THR A 16 -20.85 11.89 -6.09
C THR A 16 -19.79 12.84 -5.53
N ALA A 17 -18.56 12.79 -6.04
CA ALA A 17 -17.47 13.64 -5.61
C ALA A 17 -17.73 15.12 -5.88
N ARG A 18 -18.37 15.46 -7.02
CA ARG A 18 -18.75 16.84 -7.34
C ARG A 18 -19.79 17.37 -6.35
N GLU A 19 -20.84 16.59 -6.10
CA GLU A 19 -21.87 16.94 -5.10
C GLU A 19 -21.26 17.08 -3.70
N LEU A 20 -20.31 16.22 -3.35
CA LEU A 20 -19.69 16.21 -2.02
C LEU A 20 -18.88 17.47 -1.74
N VAL A 21 -18.25 18.06 -2.75
CA VAL A 21 -17.44 19.27 -2.57
C VAL A 21 -18.28 20.46 -2.12
N ASP A 22 -19.54 20.51 -2.53
CA ASP A 22 -20.48 21.55 -2.09
C ASP A 22 -21.02 21.30 -0.67
N LEU A 23 -20.91 20.07 -0.15
CA LEU A 23 -21.43 19.66 1.16
C LEU A 23 -20.37 19.70 2.27
N ILE A 24 -19.10 19.46 1.95
CA ILE A 24 -18.00 19.53 2.91
C ILE A 24 -17.34 20.92 2.83
N PRO A 25 -17.38 21.73 3.92
CA PRO A 25 -16.73 23.04 3.93
C PRO A 25 -15.23 22.96 3.63
N ASN A 26 -14.72 23.96 2.89
CA ASN A 26 -13.31 24.05 2.50
C ASN A 26 -12.80 22.75 1.86
N SER A 27 -13.56 22.23 0.90
CA SER A 27 -13.17 21.05 0.15
C SER A 27 -12.86 21.34 -1.31
N THR A 28 -12.07 20.49 -1.94
CA THR A 28 -11.65 20.62 -3.34
C THR A 28 -11.63 19.26 -4.00
N LEU A 29 -12.12 19.19 -5.24
CA LEU A 29 -12.07 17.97 -6.05
C LEU A 29 -10.68 17.79 -6.67
N PHE A 30 -10.08 16.62 -6.48
CA PHE A 30 -8.92 16.17 -7.24
C PHE A 30 -9.26 14.85 -7.93
N ASP A 31 -9.56 14.91 -9.23
CA ASP A 31 -9.77 13.71 -10.05
C ASP A 31 -8.42 13.24 -10.63
N PRO A 32 -7.85 12.09 -10.20
CA PRO A 32 -6.52 11.67 -10.64
C PRO A 32 -6.42 11.33 -12.13
N GLU A 33 -7.53 11.30 -12.88
CA GLU A 33 -7.50 11.20 -14.35
C GLU A 33 -6.69 12.33 -15.00
N VAL A 34 -6.54 13.49 -14.33
CA VAL A 34 -5.65 14.57 -14.79
C VAL A 34 -4.18 14.12 -14.85
N ILE A 35 -3.75 13.24 -13.93
CA ILE A 35 -2.42 12.65 -13.94
C ILE A 35 -2.29 11.69 -15.12
N SER A 36 -3.30 10.84 -15.35
CA SER A 36 -3.35 9.93 -16.51
C SER A 36 -3.17 10.69 -17.83
N GLY A 37 -3.91 11.78 -18.02
CA GLY A 37 -3.79 12.64 -19.20
C GLY A 37 -2.42 13.30 -19.31
N THR A 38 -1.82 13.72 -18.19
CA THR A 38 -0.49 14.34 -18.16
C THR A 38 0.62 13.37 -18.53
N LEU A 39 0.54 12.10 -18.13
CA LEU A 39 1.55 11.09 -18.45
C LEU A 39 1.74 10.89 -19.95
N THR A 40 0.69 11.07 -20.75
CA THR A 40 0.78 11.01 -22.24
C THR A 40 1.74 12.04 -22.82
N ARG A 41 2.04 13.10 -22.07
CA ARG A 41 2.97 14.18 -22.46
C ARG A 41 4.35 14.03 -21.82
N LEU A 42 4.45 13.29 -20.71
CA LEU A 42 5.69 13.13 -19.94
C LEU A 42 6.46 11.85 -20.32
N LEU A 43 5.76 10.79 -20.73
CA LEU A 43 6.35 9.49 -20.98
C LEU A 43 6.33 9.10 -22.47
N PRO A 44 7.30 8.30 -22.95
CA PRO A 44 7.28 7.80 -24.32
C PRO A 44 6.02 6.98 -24.60
N ALA A 45 5.37 7.22 -25.75
CA ALA A 45 4.14 6.52 -26.13
C ALA A 45 4.28 4.99 -26.13
N LYS A 46 5.46 4.46 -26.51
CA LYS A 46 5.76 3.02 -26.45
C LYS A 46 5.64 2.44 -25.04
N HIS A 47 6.04 3.20 -24.03
CA HIS A 47 6.01 2.74 -22.64
C HIS A 47 4.57 2.69 -22.11
N LEU A 48 3.73 3.64 -22.53
CA LEU A 48 2.31 3.64 -22.19
C LEU A 48 1.51 2.59 -22.97
N ALA A 49 1.92 2.27 -24.21
CA ALA A 49 1.24 1.27 -25.03
C ALA A 49 1.42 -0.17 -24.52
N GLU A 50 2.47 -0.44 -23.74
CA GLU A 50 2.74 -1.73 -23.11
C GLU A 50 1.91 -1.97 -21.84
N VAL A 51 1.21 -0.94 -21.36
CA VAL A 51 0.50 -0.96 -20.07
C VAL A 51 -1.01 -0.95 -20.30
N GLY A 52 -1.70 -1.95 -19.76
CA GLY A 52 -3.16 -2.08 -19.88
C GLY A 52 -3.93 -1.14 -18.96
N ASP A 53 -3.37 -0.82 -17.78
CA ASP A 53 -3.97 0.06 -16.77
C ASP A 53 -2.94 1.10 -16.32
N VAL A 54 -3.27 2.39 -16.45
CA VAL A 54 -2.34 3.47 -16.07
C VAL A 54 -1.92 3.40 -14.60
N GLN A 55 -2.76 2.78 -13.75
CA GLN A 55 -2.44 2.56 -12.34
C GLN A 55 -1.25 1.62 -12.14
N ASP A 56 -0.92 0.77 -13.13
CA ASP A 56 0.24 -0.12 -13.06
C ASP A 56 1.56 0.66 -13.17
N VAL A 57 1.53 1.87 -13.74
CA VAL A 57 2.71 2.73 -13.91
C VAL A 57 3.15 3.34 -12.57
N PRO A 58 4.36 3.04 -12.05
CA PRO A 58 4.79 3.55 -10.74
C PRO A 58 4.80 5.08 -10.61
N ILE A 59 5.23 5.80 -11.67
CA ILE A 59 5.21 7.27 -11.66
C ILE A 59 3.78 7.83 -11.61
N TRP A 60 2.76 7.11 -12.10
CA TRP A 60 1.37 7.54 -11.94
C TRP A 60 1.00 7.59 -10.46
N ARG A 61 1.20 6.49 -9.72
CA ARG A 61 0.87 6.39 -8.29
C ARG A 61 1.64 7.44 -7.48
N ARG A 62 2.93 7.65 -7.79
CA ARG A 62 3.73 8.72 -7.17
C ARG A 62 3.15 10.11 -7.40
N LEU A 63 2.80 10.45 -8.63
CA LEU A 63 2.25 11.77 -8.96
C LEU A 63 0.86 12.00 -8.35
N VAL A 64 0.06 10.95 -8.16
CA VAL A 64 -1.21 11.05 -7.41
C VAL A 64 -0.95 11.47 -5.96
N ILE A 65 0.01 10.84 -5.29
CA ILE A 65 0.41 11.19 -3.90
C ILE A 65 0.96 12.62 -3.86
N ASP A 66 1.90 12.95 -4.75
CA ASP A 66 2.56 14.26 -4.79
C ASP A 66 1.59 15.40 -5.06
N THR A 67 0.67 15.20 -6.00
CA THR A 67 -0.32 16.21 -6.37
C THR A 67 -1.34 16.41 -5.26
N ALA A 68 -1.88 15.33 -4.69
CA ALA A 68 -2.81 15.42 -3.57
C ALA A 68 -2.19 16.12 -2.35
N ALA A 69 -0.93 15.79 -2.03
CA ALA A 69 -0.20 16.43 -0.94
C ALA A 69 0.06 17.91 -1.21
N ALA A 70 0.48 18.27 -2.42
CA ALA A 70 0.70 19.67 -2.81
C ALA A 70 -0.59 20.48 -2.78
N MET A 71 -1.70 19.94 -3.30
CA MET A 71 -3.02 20.58 -3.25
C MET A 71 -3.46 20.82 -1.80
N LEU A 72 -3.29 19.83 -0.92
CA LEU A 72 -3.66 19.98 0.48
C LEU A 72 -2.78 21.01 1.22
N ALA A 73 -1.49 21.08 0.90
CA ALA A 73 -0.58 22.07 1.46
C ALA A 73 -0.92 23.51 1.04
N GLU A 74 -1.35 23.68 -0.21
CA GLU A 74 -1.71 25.00 -0.78
C GLU A 74 -3.12 25.45 -0.34
N LEU A 75 -4.11 24.56 -0.43
CA LEU A 75 -5.53 24.91 -0.26
C LEU A 75 -6.04 24.65 1.16
N GLY A 76 -5.37 23.80 1.93
CA GLY A 76 -5.86 23.31 3.22
C GLY A 76 -7.13 22.47 3.10
N GLY A 77 -7.84 22.30 4.22
CA GLY A 77 -9.18 21.70 4.24
C GLY A 77 -9.21 20.22 3.85
N THR A 78 -10.13 19.87 2.93
CA THR A 78 -10.38 18.49 2.49
C THR A 78 -10.21 18.34 0.98
N VAL A 79 -9.41 17.38 0.55
CA VAL A 79 -9.32 17.04 -0.88
C VAL A 79 -10.14 15.76 -1.12
N VAL A 80 -11.16 15.85 -1.98
CA VAL A 80 -12.04 14.76 -2.37
C VAL A 80 -11.47 14.10 -3.62
N VAL A 81 -11.20 12.79 -3.56
CA VAL A 81 -10.49 12.05 -4.61
C VAL A 81 -11.35 10.87 -5.10
N PRO A 82 -12.07 10.99 -6.24
CA PRO A 82 -12.76 9.86 -6.84
C PRO A 82 -11.79 8.99 -7.62
N MET A 83 -11.55 7.75 -7.18
CA MET A 83 -10.73 6.81 -7.94
C MET A 83 -11.00 5.35 -7.54
N THR A 84 -11.03 4.48 -8.55
CA THR A 84 -11.15 3.03 -8.34
C THR A 84 -9.79 2.47 -7.91
N LEU A 85 -9.70 1.82 -6.75
CA LEU A 85 -8.56 0.98 -6.37
C LEU A 85 -9.05 -0.43 -6.08
N LEU A 86 -8.70 -1.38 -6.94
CA LEU A 86 -9.10 -2.79 -6.80
C LEU A 86 -7.97 -3.66 -6.25
N ARG A 87 -6.72 -3.23 -6.46
CA ARG A 87 -5.55 -3.94 -5.94
C ARG A 87 -5.11 -3.31 -4.63
N GLN A 88 -4.93 -4.15 -3.61
CA GLN A 88 -4.56 -3.71 -2.28
C GLN A 88 -3.15 -3.10 -2.26
N ASP A 89 -2.22 -3.67 -3.04
CA ASP A 89 -0.85 -3.14 -3.16
C ASP A 89 -0.81 -1.69 -3.66
N TYR A 90 -1.71 -1.31 -4.57
CA TYR A 90 -1.82 0.08 -5.06
C TYR A 90 -2.41 1.00 -4.00
N ARG A 91 -3.41 0.52 -3.25
CA ARG A 91 -3.94 1.23 -2.10
C ARG A 91 -2.86 1.48 -1.07
N ASP A 92 -2.03 0.49 -0.75
CA ASP A 92 -1.01 0.61 0.28
C ASP A 92 0.10 1.57 -0.14
N GLU A 93 0.53 1.50 -1.41
CA GLU A 93 1.51 2.47 -1.93
C GLU A 93 0.98 3.90 -1.87
N ILE A 94 -0.27 4.13 -2.33
CA ILE A 94 -0.84 5.48 -2.39
C ILE A 94 -1.15 6.01 -0.99
N PHE A 95 -1.86 5.25 -0.17
CA PHE A 95 -2.28 5.72 1.14
C PHE A 95 -1.11 5.73 2.12
N GLY A 96 -0.16 4.79 2.01
CA GLY A 96 1.10 4.82 2.74
C GLY A 96 1.94 6.05 2.42
N GLY A 97 2.04 6.42 1.14
CA GLY A 97 2.73 7.65 0.73
C GLY A 97 2.07 8.94 1.26
N LEU A 98 0.75 8.96 1.39
CA LEU A 98 0.02 10.06 2.04
C LEU A 98 0.23 10.04 3.57
N ALA A 99 0.17 8.87 4.20
CA ALA A 99 0.38 8.70 5.63
C ALA A 99 1.80 9.11 6.05
N ALA A 100 2.83 8.80 5.25
CA ALA A 100 4.21 9.25 5.45
C ALA A 100 4.37 10.77 5.51
N ARG A 101 3.41 11.51 4.92
CA ARG A 101 3.32 12.98 4.95
C ARG A 101 2.37 13.50 6.02
N ARG A 102 1.93 12.62 6.93
CA ARG A 102 0.93 12.89 7.98
C ARG A 102 -0.43 13.32 7.42
N ILE A 103 -0.76 12.86 6.22
CA ILE A 103 -2.05 13.13 5.58
C ILE A 103 -2.99 11.95 5.84
N GLY A 104 -3.97 12.15 6.70
CA GLY A 104 -5.02 11.15 6.95
C GLY A 104 -5.94 10.97 5.75
N VAL A 105 -6.25 9.71 5.43
CA VAL A 105 -7.17 9.30 4.36
C VAL A 105 -8.42 8.69 4.98
N ARG A 106 -9.61 9.12 4.56
CA ARG A 106 -10.87 8.41 4.81
C ARG A 106 -11.25 7.67 3.54
N HIS A 107 -11.32 6.34 3.60
CA HIS A 107 -11.64 5.49 2.46
C HIS A 107 -13.12 5.15 2.44
N LEU A 108 -13.84 5.68 1.45
CA LEU A 108 -15.28 5.49 1.26
C LEU A 108 -15.51 4.58 0.05
N LEU A 109 -16.41 3.62 0.17
CA LEU A 109 -16.71 2.67 -0.89
C LEU A 109 -18.16 2.77 -1.35
N LEU A 110 -18.36 3.19 -2.60
CA LEU A 110 -19.67 3.15 -3.24
C LEU A 110 -19.96 1.72 -3.71
N ALA A 111 -20.88 1.04 -3.03
CA ALA A 111 -21.18 -0.37 -3.27
C ALA A 111 -22.67 -0.56 -3.68
N PRO A 112 -23.06 -0.23 -4.93
CA PRO A 112 -24.37 -0.63 -5.43
C PRO A 112 -24.44 -2.15 -5.62
N ALA A 113 -25.65 -2.70 -5.53
CA ALA A 113 -25.93 -4.06 -5.98
C ALA A 113 -25.53 -4.22 -7.45
N GLU A 114 -25.08 -5.42 -7.83
CA GLU A 114 -24.53 -5.63 -9.17
C GLU A 114 -25.53 -5.37 -10.30
N THR A 115 -26.79 -5.77 -10.11
CA THR A 115 -27.83 -5.53 -11.10
C THR A 115 -27.93 -4.04 -11.41
N ILE A 116 -27.94 -3.21 -10.36
CA ILE A 116 -27.93 -1.75 -10.47
C ILE A 116 -26.63 -1.25 -11.11
N LEU A 117 -25.47 -1.81 -10.75
CA LEU A 117 -24.19 -1.42 -11.35
C LEU A 117 -24.19 -1.67 -12.87
N ARG A 118 -24.66 -2.84 -13.30
CA ARG A 118 -24.76 -3.19 -14.72
C ARG A 118 -25.72 -2.29 -15.47
N GLU A 119 -26.88 -2.00 -14.88
CA GLU A 119 -27.85 -1.03 -15.42
C GLU A 119 -27.24 0.37 -15.58
N ARG A 120 -26.50 0.85 -14.58
CA ARG A 120 -25.78 2.14 -14.63
C ARG A 120 -24.70 2.16 -15.71
N ILE A 121 -23.96 1.07 -15.90
CA ILE A 121 -22.96 0.96 -16.98
C ILE A 121 -23.65 0.99 -18.34
N ALA A 122 -24.76 0.28 -18.50
CA ALA A 122 -25.54 0.23 -19.74
C ALA A 122 -26.13 1.60 -20.11
N GLY A 123 -26.68 2.32 -19.13
CA GLY A 123 -27.33 3.62 -19.32
C GLY A 123 -26.40 4.83 -19.33
N ARG A 124 -25.07 4.64 -19.28
CA ARG A 124 -24.10 5.75 -19.25
C ARG A 124 -24.05 6.45 -20.62
N ASP A 125 -24.33 7.76 -20.62
CA ASP A 125 -24.06 8.65 -21.75
C ASP A 125 -22.54 8.85 -21.89
N ILE A 126 -22.02 8.61 -23.10
CA ILE A 126 -20.61 8.75 -23.45
C ILE A 126 -20.53 9.83 -24.55
N PRO A 127 -19.54 10.74 -24.51
CA PRO A 127 -19.39 11.75 -25.55
C PRO A 127 -19.27 11.12 -26.96
N PRO A 128 -20.00 11.63 -27.96
CA PRO A 128 -20.15 11.01 -29.30
C PRO A 128 -18.89 11.07 -30.18
N ASP A 129 -17.83 11.74 -29.74
CA ASP A 129 -16.56 11.95 -30.42
C ASP A 129 -15.61 10.73 -30.38
N LEU A 130 -16.02 9.62 -29.76
CA LEU A 130 -15.27 8.37 -29.70
C LEU A 130 -16.03 7.22 -30.39
N LEU A 131 -16.00 7.18 -31.72
CA LEU A 131 -16.70 6.18 -32.56
C LEU A 131 -16.36 4.71 -32.22
N ASP A 132 -15.18 4.43 -31.63
CA ASP A 132 -14.79 3.12 -31.08
C ASP A 132 -14.70 3.09 -29.53
N GLY A 133 -14.93 4.22 -28.86
CA GLY A 133 -14.71 4.36 -27.42
C GLY A 133 -15.91 3.96 -26.56
N GLU A 134 -17.14 4.07 -27.06
CA GLU A 134 -18.33 3.71 -26.27
C GLU A 134 -18.35 2.23 -25.88
N ILE A 135 -18.14 1.35 -26.86
CA ILE A 135 -18.07 -0.10 -26.64
C ILE A 135 -16.88 -0.42 -25.76
N ARG A 136 -15.71 0.19 -26.00
CA ARG A 136 -14.50 -0.08 -25.21
C ARG A 136 -14.62 0.37 -23.76
N VAL A 137 -15.23 1.52 -23.47
CA VAL A 137 -15.43 2.03 -22.09
C VAL A 137 -16.46 1.20 -21.33
N ARG A 138 -17.55 0.80 -21.99
CA ARG A 138 -18.54 -0.12 -21.39
C ARG A 138 -17.96 -1.51 -21.15
N GLN A 139 -17.27 -2.07 -22.15
CA GLN A 139 -16.60 -3.36 -22.04
C GLN A 139 -15.58 -3.35 -20.91
N TRP A 140 -14.73 -2.31 -20.84
CA TRP A 140 -13.81 -2.12 -19.73
C TRP A 140 -14.52 -2.11 -18.37
N SER A 141 -15.65 -1.41 -18.25
CA SER A 141 -16.41 -1.36 -17.00
C SER A 141 -16.94 -2.75 -16.62
N TYR A 142 -17.40 -3.54 -17.59
CA TYR A 142 -17.85 -4.92 -17.36
C TYR A 142 -16.70 -5.87 -17.00
N ASP A 143 -15.57 -5.78 -17.69
CA ASP A 143 -14.37 -6.60 -17.45
C ASP A 143 -13.81 -6.39 -16.04
N ARG A 144 -14.10 -5.24 -15.43
CA ARG A 144 -13.68 -4.88 -14.06
C ARG A 144 -14.68 -5.25 -12.97
N ILE A 145 -15.85 -5.79 -13.30
CA ILE A 145 -16.83 -6.25 -12.28
C ILE A 145 -16.27 -7.42 -11.48
N GLU A 146 -15.69 -8.41 -12.13
CA GLU A 146 -15.17 -9.60 -11.44
C GLU A 146 -13.94 -9.27 -10.57
N PRO A 147 -12.93 -8.52 -11.06
CA PRO A 147 -11.87 -7.99 -10.21
C PRO A 147 -12.40 -7.17 -9.01
N TYR A 148 -13.47 -6.39 -9.20
CA TYR A 148 -14.09 -5.64 -8.12
C TYR A 148 -14.75 -6.54 -7.08
N ARG A 149 -15.47 -7.58 -7.49
CA ARG A 149 -16.03 -8.58 -6.56
C ARG A 149 -14.94 -9.29 -5.77
N ALA A 150 -13.85 -9.68 -6.44
CA ALA A 150 -12.71 -10.31 -5.79
C ALA A 150 -12.10 -9.37 -4.73
N ALA A 151 -11.96 -8.08 -5.05
CA ALA A 151 -11.48 -7.06 -4.09
C ALA A 151 -12.45 -6.87 -2.91
N LEU A 152 -13.76 -6.79 -3.15
CA LEU A 152 -14.80 -6.71 -2.11
C LEU A 152 -14.72 -7.86 -1.11
N ALA A 153 -14.57 -9.09 -1.63
CA ALA A 153 -14.54 -10.30 -0.82
C ALA A 153 -13.21 -10.49 -0.07
N SER A 154 -12.12 -9.90 -0.54
CA SER A 154 -10.78 -10.12 0.01
C SER A 154 -10.36 -9.06 1.03
N TRP A 155 -10.43 -7.77 0.69
CA TRP A 155 -9.83 -6.71 1.53
C TRP A 155 -10.68 -5.44 1.60
N LEU A 156 -11.37 -5.09 0.51
CA LEU A 156 -11.92 -3.75 0.33
C LEU A 156 -13.06 -3.42 1.30
N THR A 157 -13.88 -4.40 1.67
CA THR A 157 -14.97 -4.23 2.64
C THR A 157 -14.45 -4.03 4.07
N ALA A 158 -13.27 -4.55 4.39
CA ALA A 158 -12.64 -4.39 5.70
C ALA A 158 -11.89 -3.05 5.81
N ASP A 159 -11.32 -2.56 4.69
CA ASP A 159 -10.51 -1.33 4.66
C ASP A 159 -11.32 -0.04 4.49
N ALA A 160 -12.49 -0.11 3.85
CA ALA A 160 -13.29 1.06 3.48
C ALA A 160 -14.64 1.13 4.21
N HIS A 161 -15.10 2.35 4.50
CA HIS A 161 -16.46 2.59 4.96
C HIS A 161 -17.44 2.45 3.80
N LEU A 162 -18.28 1.42 3.86
CA LEU A 162 -19.21 1.05 2.80
C LEU A 162 -20.45 1.95 2.79
N VAL A 163 -20.79 2.45 1.60
CA VAL A 163 -22.02 3.18 1.33
C VAL A 163 -22.81 2.41 0.27
N ASP A 164 -23.92 1.79 0.67
CA ASP A 164 -24.85 1.20 -0.29
C ASP A 164 -25.53 2.33 -1.09
N THR A 165 -25.27 2.34 -2.39
CA THR A 165 -25.77 3.35 -3.32
C THR A 165 -26.88 2.83 -4.22
N SER A 166 -27.38 1.61 -3.99
CA SER A 166 -28.33 0.93 -4.89
C SER A 166 -29.60 1.75 -5.13
N ALA A 167 -30.12 2.39 -4.08
CA ALA A 167 -31.34 3.19 -4.11
C ALA A 167 -31.07 4.70 -3.97
N LEU A 168 -29.81 5.14 -4.06
CA LEU A 168 -29.44 6.54 -3.87
C LEU A 168 -29.11 7.22 -5.18
N THR A 169 -29.52 8.48 -5.28
CA THR A 169 -28.97 9.44 -6.24
C THR A 169 -27.53 9.84 -5.85
N PRO A 170 -26.75 10.44 -6.77
CA PRO A 170 -25.42 10.96 -6.44
C PRO A 170 -25.43 11.99 -5.30
N TYR A 171 -26.43 12.88 -5.27
CA TYR A 171 -26.56 13.88 -4.20
C TYR A 171 -26.85 13.22 -2.84
N GLU A 172 -27.82 12.30 -2.76
CA GLU A 172 -28.11 11.58 -1.51
C GLU A 172 -26.92 10.74 -1.04
N THR A 173 -26.17 10.17 -1.98
CA THR A 173 -24.92 9.47 -1.68
C THR A 173 -23.89 10.42 -1.07
N ALA A 174 -23.74 11.62 -1.64
CA ALA A 174 -22.82 12.64 -1.13
C ALA A 174 -23.24 13.15 0.27
N VAL A 175 -24.54 13.33 0.53
CA VAL A 175 -25.07 13.65 1.86
C VAL A 175 -24.68 12.58 2.88
N ARG A 176 -24.88 11.30 2.57
CA ARG A 176 -24.47 10.20 3.48
C ARG A 176 -22.97 10.19 3.74
N ILE A 177 -22.15 10.45 2.72
CA ILE A 177 -20.70 10.54 2.90
C ILE A 177 -20.33 11.73 3.78
N ALA A 178 -20.92 12.90 3.55
CA ALA A 178 -20.67 14.10 4.36
C ALA A 178 -21.04 13.87 5.83
N GLU A 179 -22.18 13.23 6.10
CA GLU A 179 -22.60 12.82 7.45
C GLU A 179 -21.61 11.83 8.07
N ALA A 180 -21.18 10.80 7.34
CA ALA A 180 -20.23 9.79 7.84
C ALA A 180 -18.85 10.39 8.14
N VAL A 181 -18.38 11.32 7.31
CA VAL A 181 -17.13 12.05 7.52
C VAL A 181 -17.24 13.01 8.70
N GLY A 182 -18.33 13.78 8.79
CA GLY A 182 -18.55 14.78 9.85
C GLY A 182 -18.81 14.19 11.24
N SER A 183 -19.51 13.05 11.30
CA SER A 183 -19.77 12.32 12.55
C SER A 183 -18.58 11.45 13.01
N GLY A 184 -17.61 11.19 12.13
CA GLY A 184 -16.52 10.26 12.39
C GLY A 184 -16.86 8.78 12.13
N ALA A 185 -18.07 8.46 11.66
CA ALA A 185 -18.48 7.10 11.32
C ALA A 185 -17.66 6.45 10.19
N ALA A 186 -17.07 7.27 9.30
CA ALA A 186 -16.05 6.83 8.35
C ALA A 186 -14.66 7.14 8.93
N PRO A 187 -14.00 6.22 9.66
CA PRO A 187 -12.74 6.51 10.33
C PRO A 187 -11.63 6.89 9.34
N VAL A 188 -10.59 7.55 9.87
CA VAL A 188 -9.33 7.69 9.13
C VAL A 188 -8.70 6.29 9.05
N CYS A 189 -8.19 5.91 7.89
CA CYS A 189 -7.44 4.68 7.74
C CYS A 189 -6.21 4.73 8.64
N ASP A 190 -6.15 3.84 9.62
CA ASP A 190 -4.98 3.68 10.47
C ASP A 190 -3.87 3.02 9.65
N ILE A 191 -2.98 3.84 9.10
CA ILE A 191 -1.80 3.41 8.35
C ILE A 191 -0.60 3.97 9.08
N VAL A 192 0.33 3.09 9.43
CA VAL A 192 1.51 3.50 10.15
C VAL A 192 2.45 4.30 9.30
N GLN A 193 2.92 5.38 9.91
CA GLN A 193 3.70 6.43 9.28
C GLN A 193 5.18 6.06 9.40
N THR A 194 5.80 5.66 8.30
CA THR A 194 7.26 5.73 8.21
C THR A 194 7.61 6.98 7.40
N PRO A 195 8.24 8.01 8.00
CA PRO A 195 8.66 9.18 7.24
C PRO A 195 9.60 8.75 6.11
N GLU A 196 9.43 9.33 4.92
CA GLU A 196 10.35 9.08 3.81
C GLU A 196 11.78 9.51 4.24
N PRO A 197 12.79 8.65 4.04
CA PRO A 197 14.15 9.01 4.38
C PRO A 197 14.63 10.19 3.52
N THR A 198 15.37 11.11 4.12
CA THR A 198 15.98 12.27 3.44
C THR A 198 17.50 12.13 3.24
N ALA A 199 18.06 11.00 3.68
CA ALA A 199 19.46 10.63 3.61
C ALA A 199 19.58 9.10 3.73
N GLU A 200 20.79 8.57 3.57
CA GLU A 200 21.08 7.16 3.81
C GLU A 200 20.62 6.74 5.21
N THR A 201 20.01 5.57 5.30
CA THR A 201 19.49 5.02 6.56
C THR A 201 20.26 3.80 7.00
N VAL A 202 20.29 3.56 8.31
CA VAL A 202 20.62 2.24 8.85
C VAL A 202 19.31 1.56 9.20
N ALA A 203 19.09 0.34 8.74
CA ALA A 203 17.91 -0.44 9.08
C ALA A 203 18.31 -1.83 9.59
N SER A 204 17.56 -2.35 10.55
CA SER A 204 17.82 -3.65 11.18
C SER A 204 16.60 -4.55 11.06
N GLY A 205 16.79 -5.70 10.41
CA GLY A 205 15.82 -6.79 10.36
C GLY A 205 16.27 -7.98 11.18
N VAL A 206 15.31 -8.77 11.65
CA VAL A 206 15.58 -9.99 12.42
C VAL A 206 14.88 -11.17 11.76
N LEU A 207 15.66 -12.22 11.50
CA LEU A 207 15.13 -13.48 11.00
C LEU A 207 14.75 -14.38 12.17
N LEU A 208 13.46 -14.71 12.25
CA LEU A 208 12.89 -15.65 13.21
C LEU A 208 12.49 -16.91 12.47
N PHE A 209 12.76 -18.07 13.06
CA PHE A 209 12.54 -19.36 12.40
C PHE A 209 11.58 -20.24 13.19
N ASP A 210 10.84 -21.11 12.52
CA ASP A 210 10.08 -22.16 13.20
C ASP A 210 10.88 -23.46 13.35
N GLU A 211 10.23 -24.50 13.90
CA GLU A 211 10.80 -25.85 14.07
C GLU A 211 11.19 -26.53 12.75
N LEU A 212 10.67 -26.05 11.62
CA LEU A 212 10.94 -26.56 10.27
C LEU A 212 11.96 -25.70 9.51
N ASP A 213 12.64 -24.76 10.19
CA ASP A 213 13.56 -23.78 9.62
C ASP A 213 12.95 -22.86 8.55
N ARG A 214 11.63 -22.66 8.59
CA ARG A 214 10.96 -21.64 7.77
C ARG A 214 11.12 -20.26 8.43
N VAL A 215 11.29 -19.21 7.64
CA VAL A 215 11.52 -17.84 8.12
C VAL A 215 10.21 -17.07 8.27
N LEU A 216 10.06 -16.30 9.35
CA LEU A 216 8.92 -15.41 9.54
C LEU A 216 9.01 -14.22 8.58
N LEU A 217 7.97 -14.08 7.76
CA LEU A 217 7.71 -12.90 6.95
C LEU A 217 6.44 -12.20 7.46
N VAL A 218 6.42 -10.88 7.33
CA VAL A 218 5.29 -10.01 7.67
C VAL A 218 4.84 -9.21 6.45
N ASP A 219 3.55 -8.88 6.40
CA ASP A 219 2.91 -8.16 5.30
C ASP A 219 2.47 -6.75 5.73
N PRO A 220 3.26 -5.70 5.47
CA PRO A 220 2.99 -4.34 5.94
C PRO A 220 1.78 -3.69 5.26
N THR A 221 0.99 -2.90 5.98
CA THR A 221 -0.20 -2.17 5.47
C THR A 221 0.12 -0.88 4.71
N TYR A 222 1.35 -0.38 4.82
CA TYR A 222 1.74 0.94 4.32
C TYR A 222 2.59 0.88 3.04
N LYS A 223 2.92 -0.31 2.56
CA LYS A 223 3.62 -0.54 1.30
C LYS A 223 3.30 -1.92 0.75
N ALA A 224 3.52 -2.09 -0.55
CA ALA A 224 3.40 -3.38 -1.20
C ALA A 224 4.59 -4.30 -0.88
N GLY A 225 4.29 -5.60 -0.73
CA GLY A 225 5.26 -6.69 -0.66
C GLY A 225 5.65 -7.09 0.76
N TRP A 226 5.96 -8.38 0.92
CA TRP A 226 6.37 -8.96 2.20
C TRP A 226 7.79 -8.52 2.59
N GLU A 227 8.07 -8.60 3.89
CA GLU A 227 9.40 -8.34 4.45
C GLU A 227 9.67 -9.14 5.73
N PHE A 228 10.89 -9.01 6.26
CA PHE A 228 11.23 -9.54 7.58
C PHE A 228 10.89 -8.49 8.64
N PRO A 229 10.57 -8.89 9.88
CA PRO A 229 10.38 -7.94 10.96
C PRO A 229 11.58 -7.03 11.14
N GLY A 230 11.35 -5.72 11.21
CA GLY A 230 12.43 -4.75 11.28
C GLY A 230 12.11 -3.36 10.73
N GLY A 231 12.98 -2.42 11.08
CA GLY A 231 12.78 -1.01 10.77
C GLY A 231 14.08 -0.21 10.79
N VAL A 232 13.91 1.11 10.69
CA VAL A 232 15.03 2.07 10.69
C VAL A 232 15.60 2.18 12.11
N VAL A 233 16.92 2.20 12.22
CA VAL A 233 17.62 2.44 13.48
C VAL A 233 17.47 3.90 13.88
N GLU A 234 16.96 4.15 15.09
CA GLU A 234 16.78 5.50 15.58
C GLU A 234 18.11 6.19 15.97
N PRO A 235 18.18 7.53 15.99
CA PRO A 235 19.37 8.25 16.43
C PRO A 235 19.81 7.85 17.85
N GLY A 236 21.04 7.34 17.98
CA GLY A 236 21.60 6.88 19.26
C GLY A 236 21.24 5.44 19.65
N GLU A 237 20.43 4.76 18.85
CA GLU A 237 20.05 3.36 19.06
C GLU A 237 21.11 2.41 18.49
N ALA A 238 21.39 1.31 19.21
CA ALA A 238 22.25 0.26 18.69
C ALA A 238 21.49 -0.60 17.66
N PRO A 239 22.05 -0.96 16.49
CA PRO A 239 21.32 -1.68 15.43
C PRO A 239 20.64 -2.98 15.90
N ALA A 240 21.33 -3.80 16.69
CA ALA A 240 20.73 -5.03 17.22
C ALA A 240 19.54 -4.74 18.16
N ARG A 241 19.56 -3.63 18.90
CA ARG A 241 18.46 -3.21 19.78
C ARG A 241 17.27 -2.67 18.98
N ALA A 242 17.53 -1.95 17.88
CA ALA A 242 16.50 -1.56 16.93
C ALA A 242 15.76 -2.79 16.39
N GLY A 243 16.49 -3.80 15.90
CA GLY A 243 15.87 -5.04 15.44
C GLY A 243 15.04 -5.75 16.52
N MET A 244 15.52 -5.78 17.78
CA MET A 244 14.75 -6.34 18.90
C MET A 244 13.49 -5.53 19.24
N ARG A 245 13.55 -4.19 19.15
CA ARG A 245 12.41 -3.29 19.37
C ARG A 245 11.34 -3.52 18.32
N GLU A 246 11.73 -3.48 17.05
CA GLU A 246 10.83 -3.66 15.90
C GLU A 246 10.14 -5.04 15.96
N VAL A 247 10.88 -6.12 16.23
CA VAL A 247 10.27 -7.45 16.44
C VAL A 247 9.23 -7.43 17.55
N ALA A 248 9.52 -6.77 18.69
CA ALA A 248 8.59 -6.71 19.80
C ALA A 248 7.34 -5.86 19.50
N GLU A 249 7.50 -4.78 18.74
CA GLU A 249 6.41 -3.90 18.31
C GLU A 249 5.52 -4.59 17.28
N GLU A 250 6.13 -5.15 16.22
CA GLU A 250 5.43 -5.73 15.08
C GLU A 250 4.82 -7.11 15.36
N THR A 251 5.44 -7.91 16.23
CA THR A 251 5.07 -9.32 16.40
C THR A 251 4.67 -9.69 17.82
N GLY A 252 4.91 -8.80 18.78
CA GLY A 252 4.75 -9.07 20.21
C GLY A 252 5.86 -9.95 20.81
N ILE A 253 6.76 -10.50 19.99
CA ILE A 253 7.84 -11.40 20.43
C ILE A 253 8.97 -10.60 21.07
N ARG A 254 9.42 -11.02 22.25
CA ARG A 254 10.57 -10.42 22.93
C ARG A 254 11.77 -11.35 22.85
N LEU A 255 12.88 -10.84 22.31
CA LEU A 255 14.16 -11.55 22.29
C LEU A 255 14.89 -11.38 23.63
N ASP A 256 15.25 -12.49 24.28
CA ASP A 256 15.97 -12.48 25.57
C ASP A 256 17.47 -12.16 25.43
N LYS A 257 18.03 -12.37 24.24
CA LYS A 257 19.45 -12.21 23.96
C LYS A 257 19.65 -11.31 22.74
N VAL A 258 20.78 -10.62 22.72
CA VAL A 258 21.21 -9.86 21.54
C VAL A 258 21.38 -10.85 20.37
N PRO A 259 20.65 -10.67 19.26
CA PRO A 259 20.68 -11.61 18.16
C PRO A 259 22.02 -11.53 17.42
N ARG A 260 22.44 -12.64 16.82
CA ARG A 260 23.74 -12.73 16.12
C ARG A 260 23.64 -12.06 14.75
N LEU A 261 24.60 -11.22 14.38
CA LEU A 261 24.66 -10.62 13.05
C LEU A 261 24.86 -11.70 11.97
N LEU A 262 24.04 -11.64 10.92
CA LEU A 262 24.11 -12.51 9.74
C LEU A 262 24.64 -11.78 8.53
N VAL A 263 24.09 -10.60 8.24
CA VAL A 263 24.42 -9.83 7.03
C VAL A 263 24.56 -8.36 7.37
N VAL A 264 25.57 -7.72 6.79
CA VAL A 264 25.62 -6.28 6.56
C VAL A 264 25.59 -6.07 5.06
N ASP A 265 24.56 -5.42 4.55
CA ASP A 265 24.38 -5.13 3.13
C ASP A 265 24.37 -3.62 2.91
N TRP A 266 25.28 -3.14 2.05
CA TRP A 266 25.23 -1.77 1.56
C TRP A 266 24.28 -1.70 0.37
N GLU A 267 23.16 -1.02 0.57
CA GLU A 267 22.18 -0.74 -0.48
C GLU A 267 22.53 0.63 -1.10
N PRO A 268 23.03 0.68 -2.35
CA PRO A 268 23.44 1.94 -2.97
C PRO A 268 22.24 2.86 -3.18
N ALA A 269 22.49 4.17 -3.15
CA ALA A 269 21.47 5.16 -3.49
C ALA A 269 20.98 4.94 -4.93
N ALA A 270 19.67 4.91 -5.09
CA ALA A 270 18.98 4.83 -6.37
C ALA A 270 17.92 5.93 -6.38
N PRO A 271 18.26 7.15 -6.86
CA PRO A 271 17.37 8.30 -6.78
C PRO A 271 15.96 7.98 -7.27
N PRO A 272 14.90 8.38 -6.52
CA PRO A 272 14.94 9.29 -5.36
C PRO A 272 15.30 8.62 -4.02
N GLY A 273 15.50 7.30 -3.99
CA GLY A 273 15.88 6.57 -2.78
C GLY A 273 17.34 6.81 -2.40
N TYR A 274 17.59 6.99 -1.10
CA TYR A 274 18.92 7.24 -0.57
C TYR A 274 19.71 5.96 -0.26
N GLY A 275 19.05 4.80 -0.15
CA GLY A 275 19.72 3.55 0.21
C GLY A 275 20.21 3.55 1.66
N GLY A 276 21.38 2.96 1.89
CA GLY A 276 22.06 2.91 3.19
C GLY A 276 22.40 1.49 3.64
N LEU A 277 22.66 1.31 4.93
CA LEU A 277 23.06 0.03 5.50
C LEU A 277 21.84 -0.79 5.94
N ARG A 278 21.84 -2.07 5.61
CA ARG A 278 20.83 -3.06 6.01
C ARG A 278 21.51 -4.16 6.81
N LEU A 279 21.13 -4.30 8.07
CA LEU A 279 21.63 -5.34 8.94
C LEU A 279 20.55 -6.42 9.11
N LEU A 280 20.93 -7.68 8.95
CA LEU A 280 20.06 -8.81 9.32
C LEU A 280 20.68 -9.59 10.47
N PHE A 281 19.85 -9.89 11.47
CA PHE A 281 20.24 -10.65 12.65
C PHE A 281 19.48 -11.97 12.74
N ASP A 282 20.10 -12.96 13.37
CA ASP A 282 19.53 -14.27 13.70
C ASP A 282 18.81 -14.16 15.06
N GLY A 283 17.48 -14.08 15.01
CA GLY A 283 16.63 -14.05 16.20
C GLY A 283 16.38 -15.44 16.80
N GLY A 284 16.86 -16.51 16.14
CA GLY A 284 16.71 -17.88 16.62
C GLY A 284 15.45 -18.58 16.16
N ARG A 285 15.22 -19.77 16.72
CA ARG A 285 14.03 -20.59 16.47
C ARG A 285 13.00 -20.37 17.57
N PHE A 286 11.73 -20.36 17.16
CA PHE A 286 10.55 -20.27 18.01
C PHE A 286 9.78 -21.57 17.93
N ASP A 287 9.27 -21.99 19.07
CA ASP A 287 8.40 -23.15 19.10
C ASP A 287 7.00 -22.80 18.59
N SER A 288 6.24 -23.84 18.25
CA SER A 288 4.89 -23.70 17.74
C SER A 288 3.88 -23.12 18.76
N ALA A 289 4.21 -23.00 20.05
CA ALA A 289 3.40 -22.31 21.06
C ALA A 289 3.69 -20.80 21.08
N GLU A 290 4.94 -20.39 20.95
CA GLU A 290 5.36 -18.99 20.80
C GLU A 290 4.82 -18.38 19.50
N ALA A 291 4.81 -19.15 18.41
CA ALA A 291 4.20 -18.72 17.14
C ALA A 291 2.69 -18.41 17.28
N ARG A 292 1.97 -19.05 18.21
CA ARG A 292 0.55 -18.75 18.47
C ARG A 292 0.35 -17.47 19.28
N SER A 293 1.41 -16.98 19.92
CA SER A 293 1.41 -15.72 20.67
C SER A 293 1.73 -14.50 19.79
N LEU A 294 1.97 -14.71 18.49
CA LEU A 294 2.15 -13.63 17.52
C LEU A 294 0.93 -12.70 17.55
N VAL A 295 1.17 -11.46 18.00
CA VAL A 295 0.18 -10.39 17.96
C VAL A 295 0.69 -9.39 16.94
N LEU A 296 0.00 -9.30 15.81
CA LEU A 296 0.25 -8.25 14.86
C LEU A 296 -0.54 -7.00 15.25
N PRO A 297 0.09 -5.81 15.31
CA PRO A 297 -0.65 -4.57 15.31
C PRO A 297 -1.38 -4.45 13.97
N GLY A 298 -2.70 -4.61 13.99
CA GLY A 298 -3.56 -4.55 12.80
C GLY A 298 -3.37 -3.32 11.90
N PRO A 299 -3.03 -2.12 12.44
CA PRO A 299 -2.67 -0.96 11.61
C PRO A 299 -1.34 -1.05 10.87
N GLU A 300 -0.40 -1.89 11.31
CA GLU A 300 0.96 -1.99 10.75
C GLU A 300 1.10 -3.18 9.81
N LEU A 301 0.56 -4.33 10.21
CA LEU A 301 0.75 -5.59 9.53
C LEU A 301 -0.58 -6.27 9.26
N ARG A 302 -0.80 -6.62 7.99
CA ARG A 302 -1.99 -7.32 7.47
C ARG A 302 -1.96 -8.81 7.76
N GLY A 303 -0.76 -9.38 7.82
CA GLY A 303 -0.57 -10.81 7.98
C GLY A 303 0.87 -11.18 8.23
N TRP A 304 1.07 -12.45 8.57
CA TRP A 304 2.37 -13.06 8.78
C TRP A 304 2.35 -14.50 8.25
N ARG A 305 3.53 -15.03 7.90
CA ARG A 305 3.70 -16.42 7.50
C ARG A 305 5.13 -16.90 7.75
N PHE A 306 5.26 -18.14 8.19
CA PHE A 306 6.52 -18.87 8.07
C PHE A 306 6.68 -19.44 6.65
N ALA A 307 7.68 -18.96 5.93
CA ALA A 307 7.95 -19.32 4.55
C ALA A 307 9.25 -20.12 4.39
N THR A 308 9.26 -21.12 3.52
CA THR A 308 10.53 -21.71 3.05
C THR A 308 11.31 -20.69 2.22
N GLU A 309 12.59 -20.97 1.94
CA GLU A 309 13.36 -20.13 1.02
C GLU A 309 12.71 -20.05 -0.37
N GLN A 310 12.11 -21.15 -0.87
CA GLN A 310 11.43 -21.13 -2.16
C GLN A 310 10.18 -20.25 -2.13
N GLU A 311 9.34 -20.39 -1.09
CA GLU A 311 8.14 -19.56 -0.92
C GLU A 311 8.52 -18.08 -0.76
N ALA A 312 9.60 -17.78 -0.02
CA ALA A 312 10.08 -16.41 0.17
C ALA A 312 10.51 -15.75 -1.14
N ALA A 313 10.96 -16.51 -2.14
CA ALA A 313 11.32 -15.98 -3.46
C ALA A 313 10.11 -15.41 -4.22
N GLU A 314 8.91 -15.93 -3.96
CA GLU A 314 7.67 -15.47 -4.56
C GLU A 314 7.05 -14.28 -3.81
N LEU A 315 7.35 -14.16 -2.50
CA LEU A 315 6.76 -13.18 -1.61
C LEU A 315 7.57 -11.88 -1.47
N LEU A 316 8.90 -12.00 -1.45
CA LEU A 316 9.80 -10.88 -1.21
C LEU A 316 10.18 -10.15 -2.50
N PRO A 317 10.36 -8.83 -2.44
CA PRO A 317 11.05 -8.11 -3.51
C PRO A 317 12.44 -8.69 -3.79
N PRO A 318 12.93 -8.70 -5.06
CA PRO A 318 14.15 -9.40 -5.45
C PRO A 318 15.38 -9.08 -4.58
N VAL A 319 15.61 -7.80 -4.27
CA VAL A 319 16.75 -7.37 -3.43
C VAL A 319 16.66 -7.91 -2.00
N ARG A 320 15.45 -7.95 -1.42
CA ARG A 320 15.24 -8.53 -0.08
C ARG A 320 15.43 -10.04 -0.10
N TYR A 321 14.98 -10.71 -1.16
CA TYR A 321 15.16 -12.15 -1.32
C TYR A 321 16.64 -12.53 -1.42
N GLU A 322 17.45 -11.83 -2.22
CA GLU A 322 18.90 -12.10 -2.27
C GLU A 322 19.57 -11.88 -0.91
N ARG A 323 19.15 -10.86 -0.16
CA ARG A 323 19.62 -10.63 1.22
C ARG A 323 19.25 -11.78 2.16
N LEU A 324 18.03 -12.31 2.08
CA LEU A 324 17.62 -13.51 2.84
C LEU A 324 18.50 -14.70 2.47
N ARG A 325 18.68 -14.97 1.16
CA ARG A 325 19.47 -16.10 0.67
C ARG A 325 20.86 -16.10 1.29
N TRP A 326 21.54 -14.95 1.32
CA TRP A 326 22.86 -14.85 1.93
C TRP A 326 22.82 -14.90 3.46
N ALA A 327 21.79 -14.35 4.11
CA ALA A 327 21.63 -14.48 5.55
C ALA A 327 21.44 -15.93 6.01
N LEU A 328 20.72 -16.75 5.25
CA LEU A 328 20.61 -18.20 5.52
C LEU A 328 21.97 -18.90 5.43
N ARG A 329 22.82 -18.50 4.47
CA ARG A 329 24.14 -19.09 4.25
C ARG A 329 25.13 -18.64 5.32
N ALA A 330 25.03 -17.38 5.76
CA ALA A 330 25.73 -16.86 6.92
C ALA A 330 25.36 -17.65 8.20
N ARG A 331 24.07 -17.95 8.37
CA ARG A 331 23.55 -18.73 9.49
C ARG A 331 24.11 -20.14 9.53
N GLU A 332 24.09 -20.85 8.39
CA GLU A 332 24.65 -22.20 8.22
C GLU A 332 26.16 -22.26 8.50
N ARG A 333 26.92 -21.27 8.01
CA ARG A 333 28.38 -21.20 8.19
C ARG A 333 28.80 -20.69 9.56
N GLY A 334 27.89 -20.03 10.26
CA GLY A 334 28.14 -19.37 11.53
C GLY A 334 29.03 -18.13 11.45
N ALA A 335 29.10 -17.49 10.28
CA ALA A 335 29.91 -16.31 10.03
C ALA A 335 29.09 -15.24 9.30
N ALA A 336 29.15 -14.00 9.77
CA ALA A 336 28.48 -12.88 9.13
C ALA A 336 29.08 -12.60 7.75
N LEU A 337 28.23 -12.17 6.80
CA LEU A 337 28.62 -11.81 5.44
C LEU A 337 28.45 -10.30 5.21
N TYR A 338 29.37 -9.74 4.45
CA TYR A 338 29.24 -8.39 3.90
C TYR A 338 28.75 -8.48 2.45
N LEU A 339 27.70 -7.73 2.14
CA LEU A 339 27.10 -7.66 0.83
C LEU A 339 27.11 -6.21 0.31
N GLU A 340 27.13 -6.08 -1.01
CA GLU A 340 26.84 -4.82 -1.71
C GLU A 340 25.73 -5.07 -2.72
N ALA A 341 24.63 -4.31 -2.63
CA ALA A 341 23.43 -4.48 -3.43
C ALA A 341 22.90 -5.93 -3.45
N GLY A 342 22.99 -6.64 -2.31
CA GLY A 342 22.56 -8.03 -2.18
C GLY A 342 23.53 -9.08 -2.75
N ALA A 343 24.71 -8.67 -3.24
CA ALA A 343 25.75 -9.59 -3.71
C ALA A 343 26.89 -9.70 -2.68
N PRO A 344 27.45 -10.90 -2.41
CA PRO A 344 28.50 -11.07 -1.43
C PRO A 344 29.82 -10.50 -1.92
N MET A 345 30.51 -9.81 -1.02
CA MET A 345 31.84 -9.27 -1.26
C MET A 345 32.86 -10.14 -0.50
N GLY A 346 33.49 -11.09 -1.20
CA GLY A 346 34.52 -11.98 -0.63
C GLY A 346 34.21 -13.46 -0.76
#